data_AF-A0A810QH64-F1
#
_entry.id   AF-A0A810QH64-F1
#
_cell.length_a   1.000
_cell.length_b   1.000
_cell.length_c   1.000
_cell.angle_alpha   90.00
_cell.angle_beta   90.00
_cell.angle_gamma   90.00
#
_symmetry.space_group_name_H-M   'P 1'
#
loop_
_entity.id
_entity.type
_entity.pdbx_description
1 polymer ?
#
loop_
_entity_poly.entity_id
_entity_poly.type
_entity_poly.pdbx_seq_one_letter_code
_entity_poly.pdbx_strand_id
1 'polypeptide(L)'
;MDFTPLEKDMNIISALDDEPNDVGGLTATELKAKFDEGGNAIKDYLNNTVIPEVKVALGDKAGKDELQGLVLGQIPDGTITEDKLSEELKEQIGSMAPASDVFTKEETLSPETAALYELDDTAAPDDVFIILALGAGKYGYGITVKYPDGTPAAGLSVTGVTGRLGEAIITDENGYFLAVSENNKISFSIKSPYFDIANISNQAVNAAGVLTRQTVEFAYKTYEDYILLTTSQVMKFSRAYKLDLTAVGGGGGSTGVNTKSAFGAGGGGGYVETQLDIDVDTSDKLTVTIGAGGSIHYITNATTAGNPGGHTAVDKGSIRLVSAYGGTGSGVNNGVPFQGTGNGNGGVRSNSVVNPTNGTGFIFNDASLGLAGGGGGGGFLAGAGQTEMRGGTPNGANGGYVDTNNNTAYRAGSAGVGGGGGAGGSQQISTKADASPGGTGGVYIRFKSA
;
A
#
# COMPACT_ATOMS: atom_id res chain seq x y z
N MET A 1 -43.32 -4.91 -67.33
CA MET A 1 -43.58 -6.35 -67.47
C MET A 1 -44.63 -6.66 -66.44
N ASP A 2 -45.80 -7.10 -66.87
CA ASP A 2 -46.91 -7.38 -65.97
C ASP A 2 -46.84 -8.85 -65.58
N PHE A 3 -46.66 -9.11 -64.29
CA PHE A 3 -46.74 -10.46 -63.75
C PHE A 3 -48.21 -10.89 -63.72
N THR A 4 -48.47 -12.14 -64.09
CA THR A 4 -49.82 -12.70 -64.02
C THR A 4 -50.25 -12.66 -62.54
N PRO A 5 -51.32 -11.96 -62.12
CA PRO A 5 -51.69 -11.84 -60.72
C PRO A 5 -52.28 -13.14 -60.15
N LEU A 6 -52.28 -13.29 -58.82
CA LEU A 6 -52.98 -14.39 -58.15
C LEU A 6 -54.49 -14.13 -58.16
N GLU A 7 -55.24 -14.90 -58.95
CA GLU A 7 -56.69 -14.70 -59.13
C GLU A 7 -57.56 -15.54 -58.17
N LYS A 8 -56.96 -16.44 -57.38
CA LYS A 8 -57.74 -17.28 -56.46
C LYS A 8 -58.30 -16.45 -55.29
N ASP A 9 -59.59 -16.60 -55.00
CA ASP A 9 -60.20 -15.97 -53.83
C ASP A 9 -59.64 -16.59 -52.54
N MET A 10 -59.04 -15.73 -51.72
CA MET A 10 -58.36 -16.11 -50.49
C MET A 10 -59.27 -16.03 -49.26
N ASN A 11 -60.54 -15.63 -49.42
CA ASN A 11 -61.57 -15.66 -48.38
C ASN A 11 -62.05 -17.09 -48.09
N ILE A 12 -61.12 -18.02 -47.91
CA ILE A 12 -61.40 -19.46 -47.81
C ILE A 12 -61.96 -19.81 -46.43
N ILE A 13 -61.37 -19.26 -45.36
CA ILE A 13 -61.81 -19.51 -43.99
C ILE A 13 -62.97 -18.61 -43.60
N SER A 14 -62.97 -17.36 -44.06
CA SER A 14 -64.08 -16.43 -43.82
C SER A 14 -65.37 -16.80 -44.55
N ALA A 15 -65.31 -17.67 -45.56
CA ALA A 15 -66.48 -18.24 -46.22
C ALA A 15 -66.99 -19.53 -45.56
N LEU A 16 -66.33 -20.02 -44.50
CA LEU A 16 -66.86 -21.10 -43.67
C LEU A 16 -67.95 -20.55 -42.75
N ASP A 17 -68.85 -21.43 -42.33
CA ASP A 17 -69.92 -21.09 -41.40
C ASP A 17 -69.37 -20.71 -40.01
N ASP A 18 -70.06 -19.80 -39.32
CA ASP A 18 -69.62 -19.24 -38.03
C ASP A 18 -69.80 -20.25 -36.89
N GLU A 19 -70.75 -21.18 -37.03
CA GLU A 19 -71.01 -22.24 -36.05
C GLU A 19 -70.45 -23.60 -36.51
N PRO A 20 -69.68 -24.30 -35.65
CA PRO A 20 -69.19 -25.62 -36.00
C PRO A 20 -70.35 -26.60 -36.27
N ASN A 21 -70.40 -27.11 -37.50
CA ASN A 21 -71.30 -28.20 -37.92
C ASN A 21 -72.79 -27.83 -38.07
N ASP A 22 -73.11 -26.59 -38.46
CA ASP A 22 -74.49 -26.16 -38.74
C ASP A 22 -75.05 -26.78 -40.05
N VAL A 23 -74.70 -26.24 -41.24
CA VAL A 23 -75.16 -26.79 -42.53
C VAL A 23 -73.98 -27.26 -43.39
N GLY A 24 -73.84 -28.58 -43.57
CA GLY A 24 -72.78 -29.17 -44.39
C GLY A 24 -71.42 -29.25 -43.68
N GLY A 25 -71.43 -29.50 -42.37
CA GLY A 25 -70.24 -29.49 -41.54
C GLY A 25 -69.12 -30.42 -42.00
N LEU A 26 -67.90 -29.91 -41.88
CA LEU A 26 -66.67 -30.56 -42.32
C LEU A 26 -66.13 -31.46 -41.22
N THR A 27 -65.62 -32.64 -41.61
CA THR A 27 -64.77 -33.41 -40.71
C THR A 27 -63.50 -32.64 -40.36
N ALA A 28 -62.83 -33.00 -39.26
CA ALA A 28 -61.57 -32.35 -38.86
C ALA A 28 -60.50 -32.37 -39.96
N THR A 29 -60.47 -33.42 -40.79
CA THR A 29 -59.55 -33.54 -41.93
C THR A 29 -59.92 -32.57 -43.05
N GLU A 30 -61.20 -32.42 -43.36
CA GLU A 30 -61.68 -31.49 -44.39
C GLU A 30 -61.52 -30.03 -43.95
N LEU A 31 -61.75 -29.73 -42.67
CA LEU A 31 -61.50 -28.42 -42.10
C LEU A 31 -60.00 -28.07 -42.16
N LYS A 32 -59.12 -29.02 -41.79
CA LYS A 32 -57.67 -28.82 -41.92
C LYS A 32 -57.28 -28.57 -43.38
N ALA A 33 -57.87 -29.30 -44.33
CA ALA A 33 -57.61 -29.09 -45.75
C ALA A 33 -58.02 -27.68 -46.20
N LYS A 34 -59.12 -27.12 -45.67
CA LYS A 34 -59.52 -25.72 -45.92
C LYS A 34 -58.52 -24.70 -45.37
N PHE A 35 -57.97 -24.93 -44.18
CA PHE A 35 -56.90 -24.10 -43.61
C PHE A 35 -55.59 -24.17 -44.41
N ASP A 36 -55.25 -25.33 -44.95
CA ASP A 36 -54.06 -25.51 -45.76
C ASP A 36 -54.23 -24.97 -47.20
N GLU A 37 -55.47 -24.78 -47.67
CA GLU A 37 -55.80 -24.45 -49.06
C GLU A 37 -55.19 -23.10 -49.50
N GLY A 38 -55.26 -22.08 -48.66
CA GLY A 38 -54.71 -20.75 -48.98
C GLY A 38 -53.18 -20.75 -49.08
N GLY A 39 -52.51 -21.38 -48.12
CA GLY A 39 -51.05 -21.48 -48.11
C GLY A 39 -50.51 -22.26 -49.32
N ASN A 40 -51.19 -23.34 -49.70
CA ASN A 40 -50.82 -24.12 -50.88
C ASN A 40 -51.03 -23.35 -52.19
N ALA A 41 -52.10 -22.55 -52.31
CA ALA A 41 -52.33 -21.73 -53.51
C ALA A 41 -51.24 -20.66 -53.71
N ILE A 42 -50.80 -19.98 -52.65
CA ILE A 42 -49.71 -18.99 -52.73
C ILE A 42 -48.40 -19.68 -53.09
N LYS A 43 -48.11 -20.83 -52.48
CA LYS A 43 -46.90 -21.61 -52.77
C LYS A 43 -46.86 -22.05 -54.23
N ASP A 44 -47.99 -22.50 -54.76
CA ASP A 44 -48.10 -22.91 -56.16
C ASP A 44 -47.86 -21.72 -57.10
N TYR A 45 -48.56 -20.60 -56.86
CA TYR A 45 -48.43 -19.39 -57.66
C TYR A 45 -47.00 -18.82 -57.67
N LEU A 46 -46.31 -18.78 -56.53
CA LEU A 46 -44.92 -18.33 -56.49
C LEU A 46 -44.00 -19.24 -57.29
N ASN A 47 -44.10 -20.56 -57.11
CA ASN A 47 -43.16 -21.49 -57.72
C ASN A 47 -43.43 -21.75 -59.21
N ASN A 48 -44.70 -21.75 -59.60
CA ASN A 48 -45.13 -22.19 -60.92
C ASN A 48 -45.58 -21.04 -61.83
N THR A 49 -45.81 -19.83 -61.30
CA THR A 49 -46.14 -18.64 -62.10
C THR A 49 -45.07 -17.56 -61.96
N VAL A 50 -44.85 -17.03 -60.75
CA VAL A 50 -43.98 -15.86 -60.56
C VAL A 50 -42.51 -16.17 -60.82
N ILE A 51 -41.96 -17.24 -60.23
CA ILE A 51 -40.54 -17.59 -60.41
C ILE A 51 -40.19 -17.84 -61.90
N PRO A 52 -40.99 -18.60 -62.68
CA PRO A 52 -40.79 -18.73 -64.11
C PRO A 52 -40.86 -17.41 -64.86
N GLU A 53 -41.86 -16.56 -64.59
CA GLU A 53 -42.00 -15.25 -65.23
C GLU A 53 -40.80 -14.34 -64.92
N VAL A 54 -40.31 -14.32 -63.68
CA VAL A 54 -39.10 -13.60 -63.28
C VAL A 54 -37.86 -14.17 -63.97
N LYS A 55 -37.76 -15.49 -64.12
CA LYS A 55 -36.65 -16.13 -64.84
C LYS A 55 -36.66 -15.78 -66.32
N VAL A 56 -37.82 -15.68 -66.96
CA VAL A 56 -37.94 -15.21 -68.36
C VAL A 56 -37.60 -13.72 -68.44
N ALA A 57 -38.11 -12.91 -67.52
CA ALA A 57 -37.83 -11.48 -67.43
C ALA A 57 -36.34 -11.14 -67.34
N LEU A 58 -35.62 -11.93 -66.55
CA LEU A 58 -34.18 -11.79 -66.34
C LEU A 58 -33.39 -12.57 -67.39
N GLY A 59 -33.94 -13.66 -67.93
CA GLY A 59 -33.33 -14.49 -68.97
C GLY A 59 -33.23 -13.76 -70.32
N ASP A 60 -34.19 -12.90 -70.64
CA ASP A 60 -34.17 -12.05 -71.84
C ASP A 60 -33.22 -10.83 -71.73
N LYS A 61 -32.60 -10.61 -70.56
CA LYS A 61 -31.60 -9.54 -70.36
C LYS A 61 -30.14 -9.97 -70.54
N ALA A 62 -29.83 -11.25 -70.76
CA ALA A 62 -28.47 -11.65 -71.13
C ALA A 62 -28.23 -11.48 -72.65
N GLY A 63 -28.47 -10.27 -73.16
CA GLY A 63 -28.07 -9.89 -74.51
C GLY A 63 -26.54 -9.85 -74.58
N LYS A 64 -25.97 -10.46 -75.62
CA LYS A 64 -24.52 -10.52 -75.91
C LYS A 64 -23.78 -9.18 -75.84
N ASP A 65 -24.50 -8.06 -75.85
CA ASP A 65 -23.97 -6.70 -75.80
C ASP A 65 -23.62 -6.25 -74.37
N GLU A 66 -24.30 -6.74 -73.32
CA GLU A 66 -23.87 -6.51 -71.93
C GLU A 66 -22.60 -7.32 -71.58
N LEU A 67 -22.36 -8.44 -72.27
CA LEU A 67 -21.10 -9.19 -72.15
C LEU A 67 -19.89 -8.50 -72.78
N GLN A 68 -20.07 -7.51 -73.66
CA GLN A 68 -18.93 -6.74 -74.18
C GLN A 68 -18.42 -5.70 -73.17
N GLY A 69 -19.28 -5.23 -72.25
CA GLY A 69 -18.86 -4.45 -71.08
C GLY A 69 -18.06 -5.26 -70.05
N LEU A 70 -18.34 -6.56 -69.95
CA LEU A 70 -17.57 -7.51 -69.13
C LEU A 70 -16.13 -7.72 -69.63
N VAL A 71 -15.83 -7.47 -70.92
CA VAL A 71 -14.47 -7.55 -71.46
C VAL A 71 -13.62 -6.32 -71.09
N LEU A 72 -14.23 -5.26 -70.54
CA LEU A 72 -13.56 -4.04 -70.06
C LEU A 72 -13.60 -3.86 -68.53
N GLY A 73 -13.98 -4.90 -67.78
CA GLY A 73 -13.74 -4.99 -66.35
C GLY A 73 -14.52 -4.01 -65.47
N GLN A 74 -15.72 -3.61 -65.85
CA GLN A 74 -16.64 -2.89 -64.96
C GLN A 74 -17.92 -3.69 -64.80
N ILE A 75 -18.15 -4.20 -63.58
CA ILE A 75 -19.42 -4.84 -63.19
C ILE A 75 -20.21 -3.82 -62.33
N PRO A 76 -21.54 -3.72 -62.49
CA PRO A 76 -22.37 -2.62 -61.96
C PRO A 76 -22.66 -2.58 -60.45
N ASP A 77 -22.12 -3.47 -59.60
CA ASP A 77 -22.38 -3.44 -58.15
C ASP A 77 -21.31 -2.73 -57.30
N GLY A 78 -20.27 -2.17 -57.94
CA GLY A 78 -19.24 -1.38 -57.28
C GLY A 78 -18.24 -2.19 -56.45
N THR A 79 -18.23 -3.53 -56.54
CA THR A 79 -17.17 -4.35 -55.95
C THR A 79 -16.09 -4.71 -56.97
N ILE A 80 -14.84 -4.50 -56.60
CA ILE A 80 -13.64 -4.81 -57.38
C ILE A 80 -13.30 -6.30 -57.20
N THR A 81 -13.02 -7.02 -58.30
CA THR A 81 -12.49 -8.40 -58.26
C THR A 81 -11.02 -8.41 -57.82
N GLU A 82 -10.55 -9.50 -57.19
CA GLU A 82 -9.18 -9.64 -56.65
C GLU A 82 -8.06 -9.24 -57.62
N ASP A 83 -8.25 -9.45 -58.93
CA ASP A 83 -7.27 -9.07 -59.96
C ASP A 83 -7.11 -7.55 -60.10
N LYS A 84 -8.21 -6.79 -60.08
CA LYS A 84 -8.19 -5.32 -60.04
C LYS A 84 -7.80 -4.80 -58.66
N LEU A 85 -8.20 -5.49 -57.59
CA LEU A 85 -7.74 -5.17 -56.23
C LEU A 85 -6.22 -5.27 -56.17
N SER A 86 -5.60 -6.24 -56.85
CA SER A 86 -4.15 -6.40 -56.88
C SER A 86 -3.42 -5.35 -57.72
N GLU A 87 -3.94 -4.95 -58.87
CA GLU A 87 -3.30 -3.94 -59.72
C GLU A 87 -3.55 -2.52 -59.22
N GLU A 88 -4.76 -2.18 -58.75
CA GLU A 88 -5.02 -0.89 -58.08
C GLU A 88 -4.35 -0.82 -56.71
N LEU A 89 -4.23 -1.91 -55.93
CA LEU A 89 -3.35 -1.89 -54.74
C LEU A 89 -1.88 -1.79 -55.13
N LYS A 90 -1.38 -2.46 -56.18
CA LYS A 90 0.03 -2.33 -56.58
C LYS A 90 0.33 -0.92 -57.07
N GLU A 91 -0.59 -0.29 -57.79
CA GLU A 91 -0.46 1.07 -58.28
C GLU A 91 -0.67 2.10 -57.16
N GLN A 92 -1.58 1.86 -56.21
CA GLN A 92 -1.69 2.67 -54.99
C GLN A 92 -0.49 2.48 -54.04
N ILE A 93 -0.02 1.26 -53.78
CA ILE A 93 1.18 0.99 -52.97
C ILE A 93 2.43 1.58 -53.65
N GLY A 94 2.56 1.44 -54.97
CA GLY A 94 3.66 2.02 -55.75
C GLY A 94 3.60 3.54 -55.87
N SER A 95 2.42 4.16 -55.71
CA SER A 95 2.23 5.62 -55.74
C SER A 95 2.17 6.27 -54.35
N MET A 96 1.92 5.50 -53.28
CA MET A 96 1.90 5.99 -51.90
C MET A 96 3.30 6.14 -51.30
N ALA A 97 4.30 5.45 -51.83
CA ALA A 97 5.72 5.77 -51.75
C ALA A 97 6.45 4.88 -52.77
N PRO A 98 7.25 5.41 -53.73
CA PRO A 98 8.04 4.55 -54.61
C PRO A 98 8.94 3.64 -53.75
N ALA A 99 9.31 2.46 -54.23
CA ALA A 99 10.17 1.53 -53.47
C ALA A 99 11.53 2.14 -53.05
N SER A 100 11.93 3.26 -53.67
CA SER A 100 13.07 4.09 -53.26
C SER A 100 12.84 4.92 -51.98
N ASP A 101 11.58 5.09 -51.59
CA ASP A 101 11.13 5.93 -50.48
C ASP A 101 10.68 5.09 -49.27
N VAL A 102 10.66 3.75 -49.41
CA VAL A 102 10.41 2.79 -48.33
C VAL A 102 11.68 2.01 -48.07
N PHE A 103 12.37 2.33 -46.98
CA PHE A 103 13.59 1.60 -46.61
C PHE A 103 13.29 0.13 -46.30
N THR A 104 14.06 -0.77 -46.90
CA THR A 104 14.08 -2.21 -46.58
C THR A 104 14.71 -2.47 -45.20
N LYS A 105 14.57 -3.71 -44.70
CA LYS A 105 15.23 -4.11 -43.45
C LYS A 105 16.75 -4.05 -43.61
N GLU A 106 17.28 -4.44 -44.76
CA GLU A 106 18.70 -4.31 -45.10
C GLU A 106 19.17 -2.84 -45.12
N GLU A 107 18.31 -1.90 -45.52
CA GLU A 107 18.60 -0.46 -45.55
C GLU A 107 18.39 0.25 -44.20
N THR A 108 17.74 -0.40 -43.23
CA THR A 108 17.55 0.14 -41.87
C THR A 108 18.37 -0.60 -40.83
N LEU A 109 18.07 -1.87 -40.61
CA LEU A 109 18.80 -2.79 -39.72
C LEU A 109 18.82 -4.19 -40.32
N SER A 110 19.88 -4.51 -41.07
CA SER A 110 20.03 -5.83 -41.67
C SER A 110 20.04 -6.94 -40.61
N PRO A 111 19.54 -8.16 -40.93
CA PRO A 111 19.59 -9.29 -40.00
C PRO A 111 21.00 -9.63 -39.51
N GLU A 112 22.01 -9.48 -40.37
CA GLU A 112 23.42 -9.68 -40.03
C GLU A 112 23.90 -8.65 -38.99
N THR A 113 23.46 -7.39 -39.11
CA THR A 113 23.78 -6.34 -38.14
C THR A 113 23.03 -6.54 -36.84
N ALA A 114 21.76 -6.93 -36.87
CA ALA A 114 21.01 -7.28 -35.65
C ALA A 114 21.68 -8.43 -34.89
N ALA A 115 22.14 -9.46 -35.61
CA ALA A 115 22.84 -10.60 -35.03
C ALA A 115 24.18 -10.22 -34.35
N LEU A 116 24.90 -9.20 -34.85
CA LEU A 116 26.11 -8.68 -34.18
C LEU A 116 25.84 -8.14 -32.76
N TYR A 117 24.60 -7.77 -32.47
CA TYR A 117 24.16 -7.25 -31.18
C TYR A 117 23.23 -8.22 -30.44
N GLU A 118 23.17 -9.49 -30.85
CA GLU A 118 22.32 -10.54 -30.24
C GLU A 118 20.81 -10.20 -30.27
N LEU A 119 20.39 -9.41 -31.26
CA LEU A 119 18.99 -9.04 -31.48
C LEU A 119 18.32 -9.98 -32.50
N ASP A 120 17.02 -10.18 -32.35
CA ASP A 120 16.21 -10.95 -33.31
C ASP A 120 15.82 -10.12 -34.55
N ASP A 121 15.16 -10.77 -35.50
CA ASP A 121 14.72 -10.20 -36.77
C ASP A 121 13.49 -9.28 -36.64
N THR A 122 13.00 -9.02 -35.43
CA THR A 122 11.96 -8.01 -35.15
C THR A 122 12.54 -6.69 -34.66
N ALA A 123 13.83 -6.65 -34.32
CA ALA A 123 14.51 -5.46 -33.81
C ALA A 123 14.52 -4.29 -34.82
N ALA A 124 14.55 -3.08 -34.26
CA ALA A 124 14.65 -1.80 -34.95
C ALA A 124 16.02 -1.16 -34.73
N PRO A 125 16.45 -0.20 -35.58
CA PRO A 125 17.72 0.52 -35.39
C PRO A 125 17.90 1.13 -33.99
N ASP A 126 16.80 1.60 -33.37
CA ASP A 126 16.81 2.14 -32.01
C ASP A 126 17.30 1.13 -30.97
N ASP A 127 17.00 -0.18 -31.12
CA ASP A 127 17.46 -1.22 -30.22
C ASP A 127 19.00 -1.33 -30.26
N VAL A 128 19.59 -1.22 -31.44
CA VAL A 128 21.05 -1.20 -31.62
C VAL A 128 21.66 0.05 -30.98
N PHE A 129 21.05 1.23 -31.17
CA PHE A 129 21.55 2.45 -30.54
C PHE A 129 21.47 2.38 -29.01
N ILE A 130 20.44 1.75 -28.46
CA ILE A 130 20.34 1.50 -27.03
C ILE A 130 21.45 0.55 -26.57
N ILE A 131 21.70 -0.57 -27.27
CA ILE A 131 22.80 -1.48 -26.92
C ILE A 131 24.15 -0.76 -26.95
N LEU A 132 24.41 0.03 -27.99
CA LEU A 132 25.64 0.83 -28.08
C LEU A 132 25.75 1.85 -26.93
N ALA A 133 24.62 2.42 -26.51
CA ALA A 133 24.59 3.37 -25.40
C ALA A 133 24.81 2.70 -24.04
N LEU A 134 24.36 1.46 -23.85
CA LEU A 134 24.43 0.73 -22.57
C LEU A 134 25.68 -0.14 -22.44
N GLY A 135 26.12 -0.73 -23.54
CA GLY A 135 27.12 -1.81 -23.65
C GLY A 135 26.47 -3.16 -23.99
N ALA A 136 27.14 -3.97 -24.81
CA ALA A 136 26.68 -5.31 -25.17
C ALA A 136 26.46 -6.20 -23.93
N GLY A 137 25.44 -7.05 -23.98
CA GLY A 137 25.06 -7.95 -22.88
C GLY A 137 24.41 -7.26 -21.67
N LYS A 138 24.10 -5.96 -21.77
CA LYS A 138 23.46 -5.19 -20.69
C LYS A 138 22.02 -4.82 -21.02
N TYR A 139 21.23 -4.71 -19.97
CA TYR A 139 19.84 -4.27 -19.97
C TYR A 139 19.73 -2.92 -19.30
N GLY A 140 18.93 -2.04 -19.88
CA GLY A 140 18.56 -0.74 -19.35
C GLY A 140 17.20 -0.79 -18.67
N TYR A 141 17.07 -0.08 -17.55
CA TYR A 141 15.84 0.04 -16.78
C TYR A 141 15.55 1.52 -16.56
N GLY A 142 14.73 2.10 -17.44
CA GLY A 142 14.25 3.48 -17.33
C GLY A 142 13.00 3.53 -16.46
N ILE A 143 13.15 3.94 -15.21
CA ILE A 143 12.09 3.90 -14.22
C ILE A 143 11.66 5.34 -13.90
N THR A 144 10.36 5.60 -14.00
CA THR A 144 9.74 6.85 -13.50
C THR A 144 9.12 6.59 -12.14
N VAL A 145 9.51 7.37 -11.13
CA VAL A 145 9.04 7.23 -9.76
C VAL A 145 8.08 8.37 -9.44
N LYS A 146 6.90 8.04 -8.90
CA LYS A 146 5.88 9.03 -8.53
C LYS A 146 5.44 8.88 -7.08
N TYR A 147 5.01 9.99 -6.50
CA TYR A 147 4.22 9.98 -5.27
C TYR A 147 2.76 9.58 -5.55
N PRO A 148 1.97 9.19 -4.53
CA PRO A 148 0.60 8.73 -4.73
C PRO A 148 -0.35 9.78 -5.35
N ASP A 149 0.00 11.06 -5.30
CA ASP A 149 -0.75 12.14 -5.93
C ASP A 149 -0.39 12.34 -7.43
N GLY A 150 0.49 11.48 -7.95
CA GLY A 150 0.99 11.52 -9.32
C GLY A 150 2.18 12.46 -9.53
N THR A 151 2.62 13.21 -8.51
CA THR A 151 3.76 14.12 -8.66
C THR A 151 5.08 13.36 -8.79
N PRO A 152 6.03 13.87 -9.59
CA PRO A 152 7.36 13.27 -9.73
C PRO A 152 8.15 13.18 -8.42
N ALA A 153 8.73 12.02 -8.14
CA ALA A 153 9.58 11.81 -6.98
C ALA A 153 11.04 12.18 -7.26
N ALA A 154 11.30 13.49 -7.40
CA ALA A 154 12.60 14.03 -7.79
C ALA A 154 13.63 14.08 -6.64
N GLY A 155 14.91 13.98 -7.00
CA GLY A 155 16.05 14.21 -6.10
C GLY A 155 16.29 13.10 -5.06
N LEU A 156 15.77 11.89 -5.28
CA LEU A 156 15.87 10.76 -4.35
C LEU A 156 16.98 9.81 -4.76
N SER A 157 17.80 9.40 -3.79
CA SER A 157 18.82 8.36 -4.01
C SER A 157 18.20 7.00 -4.24
N VAL A 158 18.67 6.30 -5.27
CA VAL A 158 18.26 4.93 -5.60
C VAL A 158 19.39 3.98 -5.21
N THR A 159 19.04 2.92 -4.47
CA THR A 159 20.00 1.91 -3.98
C THR A 159 19.70 0.53 -4.55
N GLY A 160 20.70 -0.34 -4.62
CA GLY A 160 20.58 -1.70 -5.18
C GLY A 160 20.88 -1.79 -6.68
N VAL A 161 21.01 -0.65 -7.35
CA VAL A 161 21.34 -0.54 -8.78
C VAL A 161 22.34 0.60 -9.01
N THR A 162 23.03 0.55 -10.14
CA THR A 162 23.98 1.59 -10.57
C THR A 162 23.64 2.10 -11.96
N GLY A 163 24.09 3.32 -12.24
CA GLY A 163 23.99 3.93 -13.56
C GLY A 163 24.96 3.27 -14.55
N ARG A 164 25.09 3.89 -15.73
CA ARG A 164 25.79 3.30 -16.87
C ARG A 164 27.27 3.04 -16.62
N LEU A 165 27.93 3.94 -15.89
CA LEU A 165 29.36 3.90 -15.58
C LEU A 165 29.62 3.37 -14.16
N GLY A 166 28.63 2.74 -13.53
CA GLY A 166 28.72 2.23 -12.16
C GLY A 166 28.48 3.29 -11.08
N GLU A 167 28.03 4.48 -11.46
CA GLU A 167 27.75 5.59 -10.56
C GLU A 167 26.47 5.39 -9.73
N ALA A 168 26.40 6.08 -8.60
CA ALA A 168 25.18 6.17 -7.79
C ALA A 168 24.11 6.96 -8.55
N ILE A 169 22.85 6.55 -8.37
CA ILE A 169 21.70 7.11 -9.07
C ILE A 169 20.91 8.05 -8.15
N ILE A 170 20.49 9.19 -8.70
CA ILE A 170 19.50 10.11 -8.12
C ILE A 170 18.39 10.31 -9.15
N THR A 171 17.13 10.29 -8.72
CA THR A 171 16.01 10.60 -9.61
C THR A 171 16.08 12.06 -10.07
N ASP A 172 15.81 12.29 -11.35
CA ASP A 172 15.78 13.64 -11.93
C ASP A 172 14.49 14.42 -11.59
N GLU A 173 14.31 15.61 -12.16
CA GLU A 173 13.14 16.47 -11.94
C GLU A 173 11.80 15.84 -12.35
N ASN A 174 11.82 14.85 -13.24
CA ASN A 174 10.65 14.08 -13.68
C ASN A 174 10.50 12.77 -12.88
N GLY A 175 11.28 12.59 -11.80
CA GLY A 175 11.28 11.38 -11.00
C GLY A 175 11.90 10.19 -11.74
N TYR A 176 12.60 10.44 -12.85
CA TYR A 176 13.14 9.39 -13.70
C TYR A 176 14.55 9.02 -13.30
N PHE A 177 14.89 7.73 -13.48
CA PHE A 177 16.26 7.27 -13.46
C PHE A 177 16.50 6.13 -14.46
N LEU A 178 17.76 5.98 -14.89
CA LEU A 178 18.20 4.87 -15.73
C LEU A 178 19.20 4.00 -14.97
N ALA A 179 18.83 2.75 -14.70
CA ALA A 179 19.75 1.75 -14.18
C ALA A 179 20.23 0.81 -15.29
N VAL A 180 21.43 0.27 -15.14
CA VAL A 180 22.03 -0.68 -16.09
C VAL A 180 22.47 -1.95 -15.37
N SER A 181 22.16 -3.12 -15.93
CA SER A 181 22.53 -4.41 -15.36
C SER A 181 22.84 -5.45 -16.43
N GLU A 182 23.73 -6.39 -16.13
CA GLU A 182 23.95 -7.61 -16.94
C GLU A 182 22.83 -8.64 -16.70
N ASN A 183 22.06 -8.48 -15.63
CA ASN A 183 20.95 -9.36 -15.31
C ASN A 183 19.65 -8.85 -15.96
N ASN A 184 18.83 -9.80 -16.42
CA ASN A 184 17.47 -9.55 -16.90
C ASN A 184 16.46 -9.23 -15.78
N LYS A 185 16.95 -8.98 -14.56
CA LYS A 185 16.17 -8.56 -13.41
C LYS A 185 17.02 -7.65 -12.52
N ILE A 186 16.41 -6.56 -12.05
CA ILE A 186 16.98 -5.69 -11.01
C ILE A 186 16.12 -5.70 -9.75
N SER A 187 16.72 -5.27 -8.64
CA SER A 187 16.03 -4.93 -7.40
C SER A 187 16.56 -3.61 -6.89
N PHE A 188 15.68 -2.66 -6.58
CA PHE A 188 16.08 -1.36 -6.07
C PHE A 188 15.25 -0.91 -4.88
N SER A 189 15.78 0.04 -4.10
CA SER A 189 15.08 0.66 -2.97
C SER A 189 15.26 2.18 -2.97
N ILE A 190 14.20 2.90 -2.57
CA ILE A 190 14.15 4.36 -2.47
C ILE A 190 13.50 4.74 -1.15
N LYS A 191 14.19 5.55 -0.35
CA LYS A 191 13.67 6.07 0.92
C LYS A 191 12.82 7.33 0.66
N SER A 192 11.58 7.33 1.15
CA SER A 192 10.74 8.53 1.10
C SER A 192 11.23 9.59 2.09
N PRO A 193 11.22 10.89 1.71
CA PRO A 193 11.50 11.97 2.65
C PRO A 193 10.31 12.29 3.56
N TYR A 194 9.12 11.76 3.27
CA TYR A 194 7.89 12.03 3.99
C TYR A 194 7.57 10.91 4.98
N PHE A 195 7.07 11.30 6.14
CA PHE A 195 6.73 10.37 7.22
C PHE A 195 5.53 9.49 6.87
N ASP A 196 4.55 10.04 6.16
CA ASP A 196 3.28 9.42 5.78
C ASP A 196 3.33 8.59 4.49
N ILE A 197 4.49 8.51 3.84
CA ILE A 197 4.72 7.71 2.64
C ILE A 197 5.67 6.54 2.95
N ALA A 198 5.30 5.33 2.51
CA ALA A 198 6.11 4.13 2.67
C ALA A 198 7.39 4.21 1.82
N ASN A 199 8.47 3.56 2.23
CA ASN A 199 9.65 3.43 1.38
C ASN A 199 9.38 2.39 0.28
N ILE A 200 9.91 2.60 -0.91
CA ILE A 200 10.00 1.53 -1.92
C ILE A 200 11.19 0.66 -1.49
N SER A 201 10.93 -0.61 -1.21
CA SER A 201 11.95 -1.54 -0.68
C SER A 201 11.99 -2.80 -1.54
N ASN A 202 13.17 -3.12 -2.06
CA ASN A 202 13.43 -4.31 -2.90
C ASN A 202 12.45 -4.45 -4.08
N GLN A 203 12.12 -3.34 -4.74
CA GLN A 203 11.27 -3.34 -5.92
C GLN A 203 11.96 -4.10 -7.05
N ALA A 204 11.35 -5.22 -7.45
CA ALA A 204 11.83 -6.03 -8.55
C ALA A 204 11.25 -5.55 -9.88
N VAL A 205 12.10 -5.50 -10.91
CA VAL A 205 11.71 -5.23 -12.30
C VAL A 205 12.41 -6.24 -13.19
N ASN A 206 11.65 -6.92 -14.04
CA ASN A 206 12.18 -7.84 -15.05
C ASN A 206 12.36 -7.10 -16.37
N ALA A 207 13.37 -7.50 -17.14
CA ALA A 207 13.59 -6.96 -18.47
C ALA A 207 12.43 -7.36 -19.41
N ALA A 208 11.91 -6.39 -20.16
CA ALA A 208 10.96 -6.60 -21.26
C ALA A 208 11.63 -6.55 -22.65
N GLY A 209 12.92 -6.30 -22.69
CA GLY A 209 13.76 -6.09 -23.88
C GLY A 209 15.07 -5.42 -23.47
N VAL A 210 15.84 -4.88 -24.43
CA VAL A 210 17.10 -4.18 -24.14
C VAL A 210 16.88 -3.00 -23.18
N LEU A 211 15.77 -2.26 -23.35
CA LEU A 211 15.38 -1.17 -22.47
C LEU A 211 13.96 -1.36 -21.95
N THR A 212 13.84 -1.54 -20.64
CA THR A 212 12.56 -1.63 -19.95
C THR A 212 12.16 -0.26 -19.42
N ARG A 213 10.92 0.16 -19.71
CA ARG A 213 10.34 1.38 -19.16
C ARG A 213 9.18 1.05 -18.24
N GLN A 214 9.21 1.58 -17.02
CA GLN A 214 8.16 1.34 -16.04
C GLN A 214 7.91 2.57 -15.17
N THR A 215 6.66 2.75 -14.75
CA THR A 215 6.31 3.67 -13.65
C THR A 215 6.16 2.88 -12.35
N VAL A 216 6.80 3.36 -11.29
CA VAL A 216 6.67 2.81 -9.94
C VAL A 216 6.16 3.92 -9.03
N GLU A 217 5.16 3.61 -8.21
CA GLU A 217 4.52 4.59 -7.35
C GLU A 217 4.82 4.25 -5.88
N PHE A 218 5.10 5.30 -5.10
CA PHE A 218 5.05 5.21 -3.66
C PHE A 218 3.62 4.94 -3.18
N ALA A 219 3.48 4.45 -1.95
CA ALA A 219 2.19 4.26 -1.30
C ALA A 219 2.10 5.09 -0.01
N TYR A 220 0.91 5.57 0.31
CA TYR A 220 0.62 6.11 1.65
C TYR A 220 0.76 5.00 2.69
N LYS A 221 1.29 5.35 3.86
CA LYS A 221 1.22 4.46 5.02
C LYS A 221 -0.21 4.44 5.55
N THR A 222 -0.63 3.27 5.99
CA THR A 222 -1.89 3.06 6.70
C THR A 222 -1.60 2.79 8.18
N TYR A 223 -2.46 3.31 9.03
CA TYR A 223 -2.39 3.15 10.48
C TYR A 223 -3.79 2.78 10.96
N GLU A 224 -3.91 1.73 11.79
CA GLU A 224 -5.21 1.27 12.28
C GLU A 224 -5.80 2.27 13.28
N ASP A 225 -5.12 2.48 14.42
CA ASP A 225 -5.56 3.43 15.45
C ASP A 225 -4.60 4.62 15.59
N TYR A 226 -3.32 4.32 15.80
CA TYR A 226 -2.26 5.31 15.99
C TYR A 226 -0.88 4.69 15.79
N ILE A 227 0.14 5.54 15.80
CA ILE A 227 1.55 5.15 15.85
C ILE A 227 2.15 5.61 17.18
N LEU A 228 2.98 4.77 17.79
CA LEU A 228 3.82 5.17 18.92
C LEU A 228 5.25 5.41 18.45
N LEU A 229 5.72 6.65 18.60
CA LEU A 229 7.10 7.04 18.36
C LEU A 229 7.90 6.99 19.66
N THR A 230 8.98 6.21 19.66
CA THR A 230 9.93 6.08 20.79
C THR A 230 11.33 6.58 20.45
N THR A 231 11.49 7.21 19.28
CA THR A 231 12.75 7.79 18.83
C THR A 231 12.54 9.22 18.36
N SER A 232 13.42 10.13 18.80
CA SER A 232 13.42 11.53 18.36
C SER A 232 13.68 11.62 16.86
N GLN A 233 12.85 12.39 16.15
CA GLN A 233 12.96 12.54 14.70
C GLN A 233 12.23 13.80 14.22
N VAL A 234 12.50 14.20 12.98
CA VAL A 234 11.76 15.26 12.30
C VAL A 234 10.87 14.62 11.23
N MET A 235 9.58 14.94 11.28
CA MET A 235 8.57 14.46 10.34
C MET A 235 8.19 15.56 9.35
N LYS A 236 8.08 15.18 8.09
CA LYS A 236 7.49 15.97 7.00
C LYS A 236 6.30 15.21 6.46
N PHE A 237 5.30 15.92 5.96
CA PHE A 237 4.08 15.31 5.42
C PHE A 237 3.93 15.63 3.94
N SER A 238 3.49 14.62 3.17
CA SER A 238 3.27 14.78 1.73
C SER A 238 1.97 15.52 1.40
N ARG A 239 1.05 15.61 2.36
CA ARG A 239 -0.24 16.33 2.27
C ARG A 239 -0.64 16.88 3.64
N ALA A 240 -1.69 17.69 3.66
CA ALA A 240 -2.25 18.20 4.90
C ALA A 240 -2.95 17.09 5.71
N TYR A 241 -2.88 17.18 7.03
CA TYR A 241 -3.54 16.28 7.97
C TYR A 241 -4.07 17.02 9.19
N LYS A 242 -5.10 16.44 9.82
CA LYS A 242 -5.42 16.67 11.22
C LYS A 242 -4.84 15.57 12.08
N LEU A 243 -4.12 15.93 13.13
CA LEU A 243 -3.47 14.99 14.04
C LEU A 243 -4.01 15.13 15.47
N ASP A 244 -4.10 14.00 16.16
CA ASP A 244 -4.13 13.98 17.62
C ASP A 244 -2.79 13.51 18.14
N LEU A 245 -2.30 14.17 19.19
CA LEU A 245 -1.02 13.87 19.84
C LEU A 245 -1.23 13.59 21.32
N THR A 246 -0.59 12.53 21.82
CA THR A 246 -0.38 12.33 23.25
C THR A 246 1.11 12.07 23.49
N ALA A 247 1.74 12.96 24.25
CA ALA A 247 3.11 12.79 24.70
C ALA A 247 3.14 12.16 26.10
N VAL A 248 4.13 11.29 26.32
CA VAL A 248 4.46 10.72 27.63
C VAL A 248 5.92 10.95 27.90
N GLY A 249 6.25 11.56 29.04
CA GLY A 249 7.63 11.76 29.46
C GLY A 249 8.34 10.43 29.76
N GLY A 250 9.65 10.45 29.91
CA GLY A 250 10.39 9.28 30.42
C GLY A 250 9.97 8.95 31.85
N GLY A 251 9.92 7.68 32.20
CA GLY A 251 9.68 7.26 33.58
C GLY A 251 10.87 7.58 34.48
N GLY A 252 10.61 7.84 35.76
CA GLY A 252 11.63 8.06 36.77
C GLY A 252 12.44 6.81 37.07
N GLY A 253 13.71 7.01 37.44
CA GLY A 253 14.59 5.95 37.87
C GLY A 253 14.19 5.37 39.23
N SER A 254 14.54 4.11 39.45
CA SER A 254 14.28 3.42 40.72
C SER A 254 15.47 3.50 41.68
N THR A 255 15.24 3.01 42.90
CA THR A 255 16.30 2.87 43.90
C THR A 255 16.81 1.42 43.94
N GLY A 256 18.09 1.22 43.70
CA GLY A 256 18.83 -0.03 43.94
C GLY A 256 19.50 -0.05 45.30
N VAL A 257 19.94 -1.23 45.73
CA VAL A 257 20.50 -1.45 47.07
C VAL A 257 21.93 -1.99 47.00
N ASN A 258 22.79 -1.53 47.92
CA ASN A 258 24.20 -1.92 48.02
C ASN A 258 24.61 -2.34 49.45
N THR A 259 23.68 -2.28 50.40
CA THR A 259 23.86 -2.65 51.81
C THR A 259 23.03 -3.90 52.14
N LYS A 260 23.30 -4.51 53.31
CA LYS A 260 22.54 -5.65 53.85
C LYS A 260 21.16 -5.17 54.34
N SER A 261 20.12 -5.99 54.12
CA SER A 261 18.77 -5.76 54.65
C SER A 261 18.17 -4.41 54.25
N ALA A 262 18.32 -4.04 52.98
CA ALA A 262 17.86 -2.77 52.44
C ALA A 262 16.90 -2.99 51.26
N PHE A 263 15.93 -2.08 51.10
CA PHE A 263 14.91 -2.13 50.07
C PHE A 263 14.79 -0.78 49.38
N GLY A 264 14.70 -0.78 48.06
CA GLY A 264 14.47 0.43 47.28
C GLY A 264 13.00 0.74 47.09
N ALA A 265 12.73 1.96 46.61
CA ALA A 265 11.43 2.36 46.09
C ALA A 265 11.46 2.41 44.56
N GLY A 266 10.29 2.27 43.95
CA GLY A 266 10.11 2.37 42.50
C GLY A 266 9.99 3.82 42.02
N GLY A 267 10.37 4.05 40.76
CA GLY A 267 10.27 5.37 40.12
C GLY A 267 8.83 5.73 39.74
N GLY A 268 8.56 7.03 39.54
CA GLY A 268 7.27 7.50 39.06
C GLY A 268 7.12 7.33 37.55
N GLY A 269 5.89 7.18 37.05
CA GLY A 269 5.60 7.16 35.62
C GLY A 269 5.80 8.53 34.97
N GLY A 270 6.13 8.58 33.68
CA GLY A 270 6.20 9.83 32.91
C GLY A 270 4.86 10.55 32.90
N TYR A 271 4.86 11.88 33.03
CA TYR A 271 3.63 12.65 32.90
C TYR A 271 3.07 12.54 31.48
N VAL A 272 1.78 12.85 31.32
CA VAL A 272 1.06 12.72 30.06
C VAL A 272 0.45 14.07 29.69
N GLU A 273 0.58 14.45 28.43
CA GLU A 273 -0.08 15.63 27.86
C GLU A 273 -0.67 15.28 26.50
N THR A 274 -1.88 15.74 26.25
CA THR A 274 -2.64 15.46 25.02
C THR A 274 -3.08 16.77 24.38
N GLN A 275 -2.94 16.85 23.06
CA GLN A 275 -3.55 17.89 22.24
C GLN A 275 -4.24 17.24 21.04
N LEU A 276 -5.46 17.67 20.77
CA LEU A 276 -6.32 17.13 19.72
C LEU A 276 -6.47 18.14 18.58
N ASP A 277 -6.84 17.64 17.39
CA ASP A 277 -7.23 18.45 16.23
C ASP A 277 -6.16 19.46 15.79
N ILE A 278 -4.91 19.02 15.73
CA ILE A 278 -3.79 19.84 15.26
C ILE A 278 -3.72 19.80 13.73
N ASP A 279 -3.78 20.97 13.10
CA ASP A 279 -3.58 21.11 11.66
C ASP A 279 -2.09 21.12 11.29
N VAL A 280 -1.74 20.32 10.28
CA VAL A 280 -0.39 20.18 9.72
C VAL A 280 -0.46 20.23 8.21
N ASP A 281 0.33 21.10 7.59
CA ASP A 281 0.42 21.28 6.14
C ASP A 281 1.73 20.74 5.55
N THR A 282 1.85 20.72 4.22
CA THR A 282 3.04 20.19 3.51
C THR A 282 4.32 21.00 3.76
N SER A 283 4.20 22.27 4.13
CA SER A 283 5.33 23.12 4.51
C SER A 283 5.81 22.90 5.95
N ASP A 284 5.00 22.26 6.79
CA ASP A 284 5.31 22.10 8.20
C ASP A 284 6.35 21.00 8.44
N LYS A 285 7.08 21.17 9.55
CA LYS A 285 7.98 20.15 10.10
C LYS A 285 7.63 19.94 11.55
N LEU A 286 7.31 18.71 11.91
CA LEU A 286 7.12 18.32 13.30
C LEU A 286 8.41 17.72 13.85
N THR A 287 8.97 18.37 14.86
CA THR A 287 10.13 17.86 15.59
C THR A 287 9.66 17.12 16.81
N VAL A 288 9.91 15.82 16.85
CA VAL A 288 9.58 14.94 17.97
C VAL A 288 10.84 14.73 18.79
N THR A 289 10.78 15.07 20.08
CA THR A 289 11.83 14.80 21.07
C THR A 289 11.32 13.79 22.08
N ILE A 290 12.02 12.68 22.25
CA ILE A 290 11.67 11.62 23.20
C ILE A 290 12.54 11.71 24.45
N GLY A 291 11.88 11.78 25.61
CA GLY A 291 12.56 11.81 26.91
C GLY A 291 13.22 10.48 27.23
N ALA A 292 14.45 10.50 27.75
CA ALA A 292 15.11 9.29 28.26
C ALA A 292 14.46 8.79 29.55
N GLY A 293 14.62 7.52 29.88
CA GLY A 293 14.26 7.01 31.21
C GLY A 293 15.26 7.46 32.29
N GLY A 294 14.78 7.66 33.51
CA GLY A 294 15.63 7.97 34.65
C GLY A 294 16.52 6.78 35.03
N SER A 295 17.78 7.05 35.36
CA SER A 295 18.74 6.02 35.74
C SER A 295 18.56 5.53 37.18
N ILE A 296 19.02 4.31 37.45
CA ILE A 296 18.98 3.73 38.81
C ILE A 296 19.82 4.57 39.76
N HIS A 297 19.27 4.87 40.93
CA HIS A 297 20.00 5.46 42.06
C HIS A 297 20.27 4.39 43.12
N TYR A 298 21.47 4.30 43.70
CA TYR A 298 21.75 3.30 44.74
C TYR A 298 21.68 3.93 46.14
N ILE A 299 21.10 3.21 47.11
CA ILE A 299 20.94 3.70 48.48
C ILE A 299 22.27 4.19 49.08
N THR A 300 22.19 5.34 49.74
CA THR A 300 23.25 5.90 50.58
C THR A 300 22.65 6.35 51.92
N ASN A 301 23.51 6.71 52.89
CA ASN A 301 23.05 7.24 54.18
C ASN A 301 22.68 8.73 54.12
N ALA A 302 22.84 9.39 52.98
CA ALA A 302 22.50 10.80 52.79
C ALA A 302 21.11 10.95 52.15
N THR A 303 20.51 12.13 52.31
CA THR A 303 19.32 12.49 51.55
C THR A 303 19.69 12.82 50.11
N THR A 304 19.12 12.10 49.15
CA THR A 304 19.40 12.28 47.72
C THR A 304 18.14 11.96 46.91
N ALA A 305 17.82 12.84 45.96
CA ALA A 305 16.72 12.63 45.04
C ALA A 305 17.07 11.58 43.98
N GLY A 306 16.08 10.81 43.54
CA GLY A 306 16.24 9.89 42.42
C GLY A 306 16.40 10.62 41.10
N ASN A 307 16.93 9.93 40.10
CA ASN A 307 17.10 10.50 38.77
C ASN A 307 15.75 10.56 38.04
N PRO A 308 15.26 11.76 37.65
CA PRO A 308 14.02 11.88 36.91
C PRO A 308 14.17 11.37 35.48
N GLY A 309 13.03 11.03 34.86
CA GLY A 309 12.97 10.83 33.41
C GLY A 309 13.09 12.15 32.64
N GLY A 310 13.44 12.05 31.37
CA GLY A 310 13.53 13.17 30.45
C GLY A 310 12.17 13.63 29.90
N HIS A 311 12.16 14.84 29.36
CA HIS A 311 10.97 15.44 28.75
C HIS A 311 10.73 14.92 27.33
N THR A 312 9.46 14.69 27.01
CA THR A 312 9.00 14.35 25.66
C THR A 312 8.19 15.51 25.10
N ALA A 313 8.46 15.92 23.88
CA ALA A 313 7.79 17.06 23.27
C ALA A 313 7.59 16.89 21.75
N VAL A 314 6.57 17.58 21.23
CA VAL A 314 6.38 17.78 19.79
C VAL A 314 6.29 19.27 19.51
N ASP A 315 7.10 19.73 18.57
CA ASP A 315 7.16 21.13 18.14
C ASP A 315 6.83 21.24 16.64
N LYS A 316 6.00 22.22 16.27
CA LYS A 316 5.75 22.65 14.88
C LYS A 316 6.51 23.96 14.66
N GLY A 317 7.70 23.87 14.08
CA GLY A 317 8.62 25.01 14.01
C GLY A 317 9.00 25.50 15.41
N SER A 318 8.65 26.74 15.76
CA SER A 318 8.86 27.33 17.09
C SER A 318 7.68 27.15 18.06
N ILE A 319 6.59 26.52 17.62
CA ILE A 319 5.37 26.35 18.42
C ILE A 319 5.40 25.00 19.10
N ARG A 320 5.34 24.98 20.44
CA ARG A 320 5.17 23.77 21.24
C ARG A 320 3.72 23.29 21.14
N LEU A 321 3.53 22.06 20.65
CA LEU A 321 2.22 21.41 20.58
C LEU A 321 1.93 20.66 21.90
N VAL A 322 2.79 19.72 22.27
CA VAL A 322 2.69 18.94 23.52
C VAL A 322 4.04 18.84 24.23
N SER A 323 4.05 18.82 25.57
CA SER A 323 5.23 18.89 26.44
C SER A 323 5.10 18.06 27.73
N ALA A 324 5.27 16.74 27.61
CA ALA A 324 5.18 15.84 28.75
C ALA A 324 6.48 15.77 29.57
N TYR A 325 6.39 16.10 30.86
CA TYR A 325 7.50 16.00 31.82
C TYR A 325 7.82 14.55 32.17
N GLY A 326 9.09 14.24 32.46
CA GLY A 326 9.45 12.93 32.99
C GLY A 326 8.96 12.72 34.42
N GLY A 327 8.76 11.46 34.79
CA GLY A 327 8.45 11.06 36.16
C GLY A 327 9.66 11.30 37.07
N THR A 328 9.42 11.62 38.34
CA THR A 328 10.52 11.77 39.29
C THR A 328 11.09 10.40 39.67
N GLY A 329 12.41 10.35 39.87
CA GLY A 329 13.04 9.14 40.36
C GLY A 329 12.79 8.94 41.85
N SER A 330 12.81 7.69 42.31
CA SER A 330 12.80 7.39 43.73
C SER A 330 14.15 7.68 44.37
N GLY A 331 14.13 8.26 45.56
CA GLY A 331 15.32 8.66 46.28
C GLY A 331 15.42 8.05 47.65
N VAL A 332 16.33 8.60 48.44
CA VAL A 332 16.57 8.21 49.82
C VAL A 332 16.57 9.45 50.69
N ASN A 333 15.98 9.37 51.88
CA ASN A 333 16.03 10.38 52.92
C ASN A 333 16.63 9.73 54.17
N ASN A 334 17.89 10.06 54.47
CA ASN A 334 18.64 9.49 55.60
C ASN A 334 18.54 7.95 55.70
N GLY A 335 18.78 7.25 54.59
CA GLY A 335 18.67 5.78 54.50
C GLY A 335 17.26 5.24 54.29
N VAL A 336 16.20 6.07 54.38
CA VAL A 336 14.82 5.65 54.14
C VAL A 336 14.43 5.92 52.68
N PRO A 337 14.07 4.89 51.88
CA PRO A 337 13.66 5.09 50.49
C PRO A 337 12.32 5.83 50.40
N PHE A 338 12.16 6.68 49.39
CA PHE A 338 10.88 7.30 49.04
C PHE A 338 10.57 7.11 47.56
N GLN A 339 9.30 6.92 47.23
CA GLN A 339 8.85 6.62 45.88
C GLN A 339 8.96 7.82 44.93
N GLY A 340 9.14 7.51 43.65
CA GLY A 340 8.98 8.50 42.59
C GLY A 340 7.51 8.86 42.35
N THR A 341 7.30 10.02 41.76
CA THR A 341 5.99 10.62 41.47
C THR A 341 5.83 10.91 39.98
N GLY A 342 4.60 10.87 39.49
CA GLY A 342 4.33 11.03 38.08
C GLY A 342 2.91 10.65 37.69
N ASN A 343 2.68 10.27 36.43
CA ASN A 343 1.39 9.68 36.03
C ASN A 343 1.29 8.23 36.54
N GLY A 344 1.26 8.05 37.84
CA GLY A 344 1.50 6.76 38.48
C GLY A 344 2.69 6.88 39.41
N ASN A 345 2.45 6.75 40.71
CA ASN A 345 3.49 6.82 41.72
C ASN A 345 4.16 5.47 41.88
N GLY A 346 5.46 5.48 42.16
CA GLY A 346 6.17 4.26 42.49
C GLY A 346 5.73 3.67 43.83
N GLY A 347 6.08 2.40 44.05
CA GLY A 347 5.84 1.70 45.30
C GLY A 347 7.05 1.72 46.22
N VAL A 348 6.81 1.56 47.51
CA VAL A 348 7.87 1.36 48.52
C VAL A 348 7.42 0.35 49.56
N ARG A 349 8.33 -0.54 49.95
CA ARG A 349 8.18 -1.45 51.10
C ARG A 349 9.33 -1.21 52.06
N SER A 350 9.15 -0.20 52.90
CA SER A 350 10.04 0.11 54.03
C SER A 350 9.23 -0.10 55.32
N ASN A 351 9.24 0.86 56.26
CA ASN A 351 8.44 0.82 57.49
C ASN A 351 6.92 0.89 57.23
N SER A 352 6.51 1.29 56.02
CA SER A 352 5.12 1.25 55.55
C SER A 352 5.09 0.72 54.12
N VAL A 353 4.01 0.03 53.77
CA VAL A 353 3.77 -0.50 52.43
C VAL A 353 2.96 0.53 51.64
N VAL A 354 3.57 1.12 50.63
CA VAL A 354 2.87 1.93 49.64
C VAL A 354 2.93 1.18 48.32
N ASN A 355 1.77 0.78 47.80
CA ASN A 355 1.69 0.14 46.50
C ASN A 355 1.84 1.20 45.40
N PRO A 356 2.47 0.85 44.26
CA PRO A 356 2.52 1.74 43.12
C PRO A 356 1.11 1.97 42.59
N THR A 357 0.92 3.11 41.93
CA THR A 357 -0.36 3.45 41.32
C THR A 357 -0.28 3.35 39.81
N ASN A 358 -1.41 2.96 39.22
CA ASN A 358 -1.61 3.02 37.79
C ASN A 358 -1.47 4.47 37.29
N GLY A 359 -1.18 4.62 36.00
CA GLY A 359 -1.35 5.89 35.33
C GLY A 359 -2.81 6.29 35.26
N THR A 360 -3.05 7.58 35.08
CA THR A 360 -4.39 8.17 35.00
C THR A 360 -4.64 8.89 33.68
N GLY A 361 -3.59 9.31 32.98
CA GLY A 361 -3.68 9.87 31.63
C GLY A 361 -4.02 8.82 30.57
N PHE A 362 -5.09 9.05 29.82
CA PHE A 362 -5.52 8.23 28.68
C PHE A 362 -4.92 8.71 27.36
N ILE A 363 -4.62 7.77 26.46
CA ILE A 363 -4.14 8.07 25.11
C ILE A 363 -5.25 8.81 24.34
N PHE A 364 -4.93 10.00 23.81
CA PHE A 364 -5.84 10.95 23.18
C PHE A 364 -7.08 11.32 24.03
N ASN A 365 -6.98 11.23 25.35
CA ASN A 365 -8.10 11.36 26.28
C ASN A 365 -9.23 10.34 26.02
N ASP A 366 -8.91 9.22 25.39
CA ASP A 366 -9.85 8.17 25.02
C ASP A 366 -9.60 6.92 25.89
N ALA A 367 -10.56 6.61 26.76
CA ALA A 367 -10.44 5.49 27.67
C ALA A 367 -10.36 4.12 26.97
N SER A 368 -10.86 4.02 25.73
CA SER A 368 -10.83 2.76 24.96
C SER A 368 -9.43 2.40 24.47
N LEU A 369 -8.54 3.39 24.32
CA LEU A 369 -7.16 3.21 23.87
C LEU A 369 -6.20 2.90 25.03
N GLY A 370 -6.67 3.01 26.27
CA GLY A 370 -5.90 2.71 27.46
C GLY A 370 -5.07 3.87 27.99
N LEU A 371 -4.37 3.58 29.08
CA LEU A 371 -3.59 4.54 29.85
C LEU A 371 -2.16 4.67 29.31
N ALA A 372 -1.43 5.66 29.79
CA ALA A 372 0.00 5.84 29.53
C ALA A 372 0.84 5.90 30.83
N GLY A 373 2.05 5.32 30.79
CA GLY A 373 3.16 5.53 31.75
C GLY A 373 2.87 5.40 33.26
N GLY A 374 2.71 4.19 33.81
CA GLY A 374 2.47 3.91 35.24
C GLY A 374 3.72 3.76 36.12
N GLY A 375 3.53 3.80 37.45
CA GLY A 375 4.62 3.81 38.44
C GLY A 375 5.29 2.45 38.68
N GLY A 376 6.58 2.43 39.03
CA GLY A 376 7.33 1.19 39.25
C GLY A 376 7.13 0.58 40.65
N GLY A 377 7.24 -0.74 40.76
CA GLY A 377 7.13 -1.47 42.02
C GLY A 377 8.34 -1.29 42.93
N GLY A 378 8.10 -1.26 44.24
CA GLY A 378 9.12 -1.26 45.29
C GLY A 378 9.74 -2.64 45.51
N GLY A 379 10.98 -2.67 46.00
CA GLY A 379 11.66 -3.91 46.33
C GLY A 379 11.37 -4.36 47.76
N PHE A 380 11.46 -5.66 48.05
CA PHE A 380 11.19 -6.20 49.39
C PHE A 380 11.69 -7.65 49.59
N LEU A 381 11.61 -8.15 50.82
CA LEU A 381 11.79 -9.58 51.14
C LEU A 381 10.45 -10.30 51.04
N ALA A 382 10.38 -11.33 50.20
CA ALA A 382 9.22 -12.17 50.09
C ALA A 382 9.25 -13.27 51.16
N GLY A 383 8.23 -13.25 52.03
CA GLY A 383 7.87 -14.38 52.89
C GLY A 383 7.13 -15.47 52.11
N ALA A 384 6.80 -16.59 52.76
CA ALA A 384 6.04 -17.67 52.15
C ALA A 384 4.75 -17.17 51.48
N GLY A 385 4.60 -17.44 50.18
CA GLY A 385 3.43 -17.05 49.39
C GLY A 385 3.40 -15.60 48.88
N GLN A 386 4.45 -14.80 49.11
CA GLN A 386 4.57 -13.46 48.54
C GLN A 386 5.33 -13.46 47.21
N THR A 387 4.92 -12.60 46.29
CA THR A 387 5.51 -12.41 44.95
C THR A 387 5.83 -10.94 44.72
N GLU A 388 6.48 -10.60 43.61
CA GLU A 388 6.90 -9.24 43.26
C GLU A 388 5.82 -8.17 43.50
N MET A 389 6.25 -6.98 43.94
CA MET A 389 5.37 -5.81 43.92
C MET A 389 5.21 -5.40 42.46
N ARG A 390 4.03 -5.67 41.92
CA ARG A 390 3.71 -5.34 40.53
C ARG A 390 3.73 -3.84 40.33
N GLY A 391 4.35 -3.40 39.24
CA GLY A 391 4.27 -2.01 38.82
C GLY A 391 2.84 -1.61 38.48
N GLY A 392 2.55 -0.32 38.61
CA GLY A 392 1.30 0.28 38.17
C GLY A 392 1.14 0.17 36.65
N THR A 393 -0.08 -0.11 36.22
CA THR A 393 -0.40 -0.22 34.80
C THR A 393 -0.59 1.17 34.17
N PRO A 394 -0.20 1.38 32.90
CA PRO A 394 0.56 0.45 32.06
C PRO A 394 2.06 0.65 32.28
N ASN A 395 2.86 -0.34 31.91
CA ASN A 395 4.32 -0.20 31.70
C ASN A 395 5.20 0.06 32.93
N GLY A 396 4.67 0.21 34.14
CA GLY A 396 5.47 0.25 35.36
C GLY A 396 6.23 -1.06 35.57
N ALA A 397 7.53 -0.99 35.82
CA ALA A 397 8.32 -2.18 36.08
C ALA A 397 7.97 -2.81 37.44
N ASN A 398 7.92 -4.13 37.51
CA ASN A 398 7.80 -4.83 38.79
C ASN A 398 9.06 -4.64 39.65
N GLY A 399 8.89 -4.52 40.96
CA GLY A 399 10.01 -4.46 41.91
C GLY A 399 10.70 -5.81 42.07
N GLY A 400 12.03 -5.79 42.23
CA GLY A 400 12.82 -6.96 42.56
C GLY A 400 12.63 -7.40 44.01
N TYR A 401 12.77 -8.69 44.26
CA TYR A 401 12.57 -9.25 45.60
C TYR A 401 13.53 -10.38 45.90
N VAL A 402 13.72 -10.67 47.18
CA VAL A 402 14.47 -11.86 47.63
C VAL A 402 13.52 -12.79 48.36
N ASP A 403 13.40 -14.03 47.88
CA ASP A 403 12.64 -15.08 48.56
C ASP A 403 13.44 -15.59 49.76
N THR A 404 12.90 -15.36 50.94
CA THR A 404 13.57 -15.69 52.21
C THR A 404 13.56 -17.18 52.54
N ASN A 405 12.72 -17.99 51.87
CA ASN A 405 12.65 -19.43 52.13
C ASN A 405 13.83 -20.18 51.50
N ASN A 406 14.28 -19.72 50.33
CA ASN A 406 15.37 -20.34 49.57
C ASN A 406 16.56 -19.40 49.34
N ASN A 407 16.48 -18.15 49.84
CA ASN A 407 17.51 -17.12 49.70
C ASN A 407 17.88 -16.84 48.22
N THR A 408 16.86 -16.76 47.36
CA THR A 408 17.01 -16.49 45.91
C THR A 408 16.57 -15.06 45.59
N ALA A 409 17.37 -14.35 44.80
CA ALA A 409 17.06 -13.00 44.36
C ALA A 409 16.45 -12.97 42.95
N TYR A 410 15.34 -12.24 42.82
CA TYR A 410 14.63 -12.01 41.57
C TYR A 410 14.73 -10.53 41.19
N ARG A 411 15.35 -10.26 40.04
CA ARG A 411 15.58 -8.90 39.54
C ARG A 411 14.28 -8.18 39.23
N ALA A 412 14.31 -6.85 39.30
CA ALA A 412 13.21 -6.00 38.84
C ALA A 412 12.93 -6.23 37.34
N GLY A 413 11.67 -6.01 36.95
CA GLY A 413 11.26 -6.05 35.55
C GLY A 413 11.75 -4.84 34.76
N SER A 414 11.58 -4.86 33.44
CA SER A 414 11.85 -3.71 32.58
C SER A 414 10.63 -2.80 32.47
N ALA A 415 10.86 -1.49 32.55
CA ALA A 415 9.80 -0.52 32.34
C ALA A 415 9.53 -0.35 30.84
N GLY A 416 8.25 -0.25 30.48
CA GLY A 416 7.83 0.10 29.12
C GLY A 416 7.78 1.62 28.93
N VAL A 417 7.19 2.09 27.83
CA VAL A 417 7.14 3.52 27.50
C VAL A 417 6.46 4.33 28.61
N GLY A 418 7.19 5.33 29.11
CA GLY A 418 6.81 6.19 30.23
C GLY A 418 6.70 5.48 31.58
N GLY A 419 7.05 4.21 31.69
CA GLY A 419 6.92 3.44 32.92
C GLY A 419 8.01 3.77 33.94
N GLY A 420 7.65 3.85 35.22
CA GLY A 420 8.62 3.99 36.32
C GLY A 420 9.46 2.72 36.51
N GLY A 421 10.73 2.89 36.88
CA GLY A 421 11.64 1.76 37.15
C GLY A 421 11.28 0.98 38.41
N GLY A 422 11.61 -0.31 38.43
CA GLY A 422 11.34 -1.21 39.56
C GLY A 422 12.53 -1.27 40.52
N ALA A 423 12.27 -1.19 41.82
CA ALA A 423 13.34 -1.12 42.81
C ALA A 423 14.04 -2.45 43.06
N GLY A 424 15.24 -2.39 43.62
CA GLY A 424 15.99 -3.56 44.10
C GLY A 424 15.73 -3.88 45.57
N GLY A 425 16.24 -5.03 46.02
CA GLY A 425 16.14 -5.46 47.41
C GLY A 425 17.25 -6.43 47.80
N SER A 426 17.66 -6.44 49.07
CA SER A 426 18.73 -7.31 49.55
C SER A 426 18.38 -7.92 50.92
N GLN A 427 18.62 -9.22 51.06
CA GLN A 427 18.65 -9.87 52.37
C GLN A 427 20.07 -9.86 52.92
N GLN A 428 21.04 -10.15 52.06
CA GLN A 428 22.48 -10.05 52.28
C GLN A 428 23.14 -9.44 51.05
N ILE A 429 24.37 -8.93 51.17
CA ILE A 429 25.10 -8.34 50.03
C ILE A 429 25.33 -9.38 48.92
N SER A 430 25.54 -10.65 49.28
CA SER A 430 25.69 -11.78 48.36
C SER A 430 24.38 -12.22 47.68
N THR A 431 23.23 -11.77 48.16
CA THR A 431 21.89 -12.15 47.67
C THR A 431 21.06 -10.88 47.50
N LYS A 432 21.25 -10.23 46.35
CA LYS A 432 20.61 -8.96 45.98
C LYS A 432 19.81 -9.10 44.69
N ALA A 433 18.64 -8.48 44.66
CA ALA A 433 17.84 -8.25 43.48
C ALA A 433 18.19 -6.89 42.87
N ASP A 434 18.62 -6.90 41.61
CA ASP A 434 18.97 -5.67 40.88
C ASP A 434 17.70 -4.85 40.56
N ALA A 435 17.84 -3.53 40.62
CA ALA A 435 16.81 -2.57 40.23
C ALA A 435 16.82 -2.32 38.71
N SER A 436 15.82 -1.62 38.19
CA SER A 436 15.73 -1.26 36.77
C SER A 436 15.54 0.25 36.54
N PRO A 437 16.06 0.81 35.42
CA PRO A 437 15.81 2.20 35.06
C PRO A 437 14.34 2.43 34.69
N GLY A 438 13.94 3.69 34.64
CA GLY A 438 12.66 4.09 34.03
C GLY A 438 12.67 3.84 32.52
N GLY A 439 11.49 3.72 31.93
CA GLY A 439 11.34 3.58 30.49
C GLY A 439 11.49 4.92 29.76
N THR A 440 11.85 4.87 28.48
CA THR A 440 11.85 6.06 27.62
C THR A 440 10.43 6.62 27.48
N GLY A 441 10.30 7.90 27.21
CA GLY A 441 9.04 8.50 26.81
C GLY A 441 8.56 8.03 25.45
N GLY A 442 7.46 8.60 24.99
CA GLY A 442 6.89 8.29 23.69
C GLY A 442 5.84 9.30 23.25
N VAL A 443 5.59 9.36 21.95
CA VAL A 443 4.51 10.17 21.37
C VAL A 443 3.58 9.27 20.58
N TYR A 444 2.32 9.25 20.98
CA TYR A 444 1.23 8.65 20.23
C TYR A 444 0.72 9.66 19.21
N ILE A 445 0.56 9.24 17.96
CA ILE A 445 0.06 10.07 16.85
C ILE A 445 -1.09 9.34 16.18
N ARG A 446 -2.26 9.97 16.14
CA ARG A 446 -3.42 9.51 15.37
C ARG A 446 -3.69 10.46 14.22
N PHE A 447 -3.80 9.91 13.03
CA PHE A 447 -4.15 10.63 11.82
C PHE A 447 -5.67 10.66 11.69
N LYS A 448 -6.23 11.84 11.51
CA LYS A 448 -7.64 12.02 11.13
C LYS A 448 -7.70 12.36 9.66
N SER A 449 -8.73 11.84 8.97
CA SER A 449 -9.05 12.32 7.63
C SER A 449 -9.26 13.82 7.71
N ALA A 450 -8.51 14.56 6.89
CA ALA A 450 -8.61 16.02 6.79
C ALA A 450 -10.03 16.45 6.39
#